data_AF-A0A928HAA3-F1
#
_entry.id   AF-A0A928HAA3-F1
#
_cell.length_a   1.000
_cell.length_b   1.000
_cell.length_c   1.000
_cell.angle_alpha   90.00
_cell.angle_beta   90.00
_cell.angle_gamma   90.00
#
_symmetry.space_group_name_H-M   'P 1'
#
loop_
_entity.id
_entity.type
_entity.pdbx_description
1 polymer ?
#
loop_
_entity_poly.entity_id
_entity_poly.type
_entity_poly.pdbx_seq_one_letter_code
_entity_poly.pdbx_strand_id
1 'polypeptide(L)'
;MNFLKSTLTWYWKYYVVPADFELKDGEFVGDRITLDDGSVAVGEQFKFQEDFQVNILGKADRQQKLLYVGNFYPESSGEIFIGFAVASGWNFRFNGKMRICGWNIGNNEYPMQFNNHIAELDYLPGRNQVVFELRGDPNSMLLMLKIMDDMKPLSMKYGPFVSFPDSSENAVSVIFAGTRNSPAAVEYREKGCAEWTRINDNLGGQMRHDRPMHHIRLEDLKPDCDYEYRAILIDDCKELEEIIPERIETFRTAPQGDKAYSFLLTADLQNVPHRMEYLERMLGKNKPFNPDFFAFAGDMLWTSNFNQSIMDEFIEPYRKYTDNKLPLVMVRGNHEIYGKESNHYFDYFTPPCEGREGYYMFRWGDTCFIVLDFCDDYGWIKPPSTRQFHDFEPYIAAEAKWLKKAVELPICKDAKYRIVLAHGVPVGDTQEYMPSHVRQVIDPVFSGAEPKVRIHLWLGGHIHRPFRSIPLTNSCYSMVDVADFAEPHP
;
A
#
# COMPACT_ATOMS: atom_id res chain seq x y z
N MET A 1 -1.06 -9.05 4.70
CA MET A 1 -1.18 -10.51 4.49
C MET A 1 -0.48 -11.30 5.57
N ASN A 2 0.76 -10.94 5.91
CA ASN A 2 1.45 -11.48 7.09
C ASN A 2 0.75 -11.13 8.40
N PHE A 3 0.07 -9.98 8.57
CA PHE A 3 -0.45 -9.61 9.91
C PHE A 3 -1.55 -10.54 10.46
N LEU A 4 -2.63 -10.79 9.71
CA LEU A 4 -3.63 -11.80 10.11
C LEU A 4 -3.02 -13.21 10.17
N LYS A 5 -2.18 -13.59 9.20
CA LYS A 5 -1.56 -14.93 9.13
C LYS A 5 -0.43 -15.16 10.16
N SER A 6 0.24 -14.11 10.62
CA SER A 6 1.32 -14.15 11.63
C SER A 6 0.76 -14.15 13.03
N THR A 7 -0.43 -13.58 13.22
CA THR A 7 -1.17 -13.64 14.48
C THR A 7 -1.99 -14.93 14.59
N LEU A 8 -2.37 -15.55 13.46
CA LEU A 8 -3.15 -16.79 13.43
C LEU A 8 -2.27 -18.04 13.41
N THR A 9 -2.33 -18.82 14.48
CA THR A 9 -1.78 -20.19 14.48
C THR A 9 -2.88 -21.20 14.17
N TRP A 10 -2.63 -22.15 13.26
CA TRP A 10 -3.61 -23.16 12.83
C TRP A 10 -3.24 -24.57 13.28
N TYR A 11 -4.23 -25.32 13.74
CA TYR A 11 -4.09 -26.72 14.16
C TYR A 11 -5.24 -27.56 13.65
N TRP A 12 -4.94 -28.64 12.96
CA TRP A 12 -5.95 -29.51 12.36
C TRP A 12 -5.81 -30.94 12.85
N LYS A 13 -6.94 -31.61 13.03
CA LYS A 13 -7.06 -33.01 13.44
C LYS A 13 -8.18 -33.68 12.67
N TYR A 14 -7.99 -34.94 12.32
CA TYR A 14 -9.08 -35.77 11.82
C TYR A 14 -9.37 -36.90 12.81
N TYR A 15 -10.63 -37.33 12.83
CA TYR A 15 -11.13 -38.40 13.67
C TYR A 15 -12.08 -39.28 12.86
N VAL A 16 -12.03 -40.58 13.09
CA VAL A 16 -13.02 -41.53 12.56
C VAL A 16 -13.96 -41.89 13.71
N VAL A 17 -15.27 -41.76 13.47
CA VAL A 17 -16.30 -41.91 14.49
C VAL A 17 -17.49 -42.70 13.92
N PRO A 18 -18.28 -43.41 14.77
CA PRO A 18 -19.47 -44.15 14.32
C PRO A 18 -20.49 -43.25 13.62
N ALA A 19 -21.26 -43.75 12.64
CA ALA A 19 -22.19 -42.91 11.88
C ALA A 19 -23.35 -42.31 12.70
N ASP A 20 -23.69 -42.89 13.84
CA ASP A 20 -24.75 -42.51 14.75
C ASP A 20 -24.32 -41.54 15.86
N PHE A 21 -23.05 -41.12 15.87
CA PHE A 21 -22.60 -40.16 16.88
C PHE A 21 -23.21 -38.76 16.66
N GLU A 22 -23.53 -38.07 17.76
CA GLU A 22 -23.81 -36.65 17.80
C GLU A 22 -22.66 -35.89 18.48
N LEU A 23 -22.44 -34.66 18.06
CA LEU A 23 -21.50 -33.75 18.71
C LEU A 23 -22.24 -33.00 19.79
N LYS A 24 -21.85 -33.22 21.04
CA LYS A 24 -22.28 -32.38 22.16
C LYS A 24 -21.91 -30.93 21.85
N ASP A 25 -22.89 -30.03 21.90
CA ASP A 25 -22.76 -28.61 21.57
C ASP A 25 -21.56 -27.97 22.29
N GLY A 26 -20.43 -27.85 21.58
CA GLY A 26 -19.26 -27.08 22.01
C GLY A 26 -18.16 -27.77 22.82
N GLU A 27 -18.22 -29.08 23.10
CA GLU A 27 -17.20 -29.74 23.95
C GLU A 27 -16.22 -30.64 23.17
N PHE A 28 -15.16 -30.02 22.64
CA PHE A 28 -13.92 -30.72 22.32
C PHE A 28 -12.91 -30.57 23.47
N VAL A 29 -12.58 -31.67 24.13
CA VAL A 29 -11.60 -31.68 25.23
C VAL A 29 -10.20 -31.90 24.65
N GLY A 30 -9.58 -30.79 24.25
CA GLY A 30 -8.22 -30.79 23.72
C GLY A 30 -8.09 -31.60 22.41
N ASP A 31 -7.29 -32.65 22.46
CA ASP A 31 -6.89 -33.44 21.28
C ASP A 31 -7.78 -34.65 21.02
N ARG A 32 -8.88 -34.77 21.77
CA ARG A 32 -9.72 -35.95 21.85
C ARG A 32 -11.19 -35.57 21.63
N ILE A 33 -11.93 -36.47 20.99
CA ILE A 33 -13.39 -36.38 20.91
C ILE A 33 -13.96 -37.34 21.92
N THR A 34 -14.79 -36.84 22.83
CA THR A 34 -15.65 -37.67 23.67
C THR A 34 -16.98 -37.85 22.95
N LEU A 35 -17.34 -39.10 22.68
CA LEU A 35 -18.61 -39.49 22.08
C LEU A 35 -19.68 -39.61 23.17
N ASP A 36 -20.96 -39.55 22.79
CA ASP A 36 -22.10 -39.62 23.73
C ASP A 36 -22.15 -40.94 24.51
N ASP A 37 -21.59 -42.01 23.93
CA ASP A 37 -21.43 -43.31 24.58
C ASP A 37 -20.25 -43.35 25.59
N GLY A 38 -19.57 -42.21 25.79
CA GLY A 38 -18.43 -42.06 26.69
C GLY A 38 -17.09 -42.55 26.10
N SER A 39 -17.09 -43.07 24.87
CA SER A 39 -15.86 -43.48 24.21
C SER A 39 -15.06 -42.27 23.73
N VAL A 40 -13.75 -42.45 23.59
CA VAL A 40 -12.83 -41.37 23.23
C VAL A 40 -12.12 -41.72 21.94
N ALA A 41 -12.39 -40.96 20.88
CA ALA A 41 -11.66 -41.09 19.63
C ALA A 41 -10.33 -40.32 19.71
N VAL A 42 -9.25 -40.98 19.29
CA VAL A 42 -7.92 -40.39 19.19
C VAL A 42 -7.67 -40.07 17.73
N GLY A 43 -7.44 -38.80 17.44
CA GLY A 43 -7.17 -38.31 16.09
C GLY A 43 -5.67 -38.15 15.86
N GLU A 44 -5.27 -38.23 14.60
CA GLU A 44 -3.91 -37.86 14.20
C GLU A 44 -3.81 -36.33 14.06
N GLN A 45 -2.71 -35.78 14.54
CA GLN A 45 -2.44 -34.34 14.47
C GLN A 45 -1.56 -34.04 13.26
N PHE A 46 -1.98 -33.05 12.49
CA PHE A 46 -1.23 -32.55 11.36
C PHE A 46 -0.88 -31.09 11.60
N LYS A 47 0.40 -30.76 11.40
CA LYS A 47 0.88 -29.39 11.41
C LYS A 47 0.98 -28.95 9.95
N PHE A 48 0.24 -27.92 9.57
CA PHE A 48 0.19 -27.44 8.19
C PHE A 48 0.76 -26.04 8.06
N GLN A 49 1.42 -25.79 6.93
CA GLN A 49 1.79 -24.46 6.45
C GLN A 49 1.30 -24.31 5.00
N GLU A 50 0.84 -23.10 4.66
CA GLU A 50 0.56 -22.54 3.31
C GLU A 50 -0.84 -22.70 2.67
N ASP A 51 -1.05 -21.80 1.68
CA ASP A 51 -2.26 -21.11 1.19
C ASP A 51 -3.34 -21.96 0.49
N PHE A 52 -3.19 -23.28 0.51
CA PHE A 52 -4.02 -24.19 -0.26
C PHE A 52 -3.95 -25.59 0.35
N GLN A 53 -5.08 -26.12 0.80
CA GLN A 53 -5.14 -27.51 1.24
C GLN A 53 -6.08 -28.32 0.37
N VAL A 54 -5.50 -29.31 -0.32
CA VAL A 54 -6.21 -30.43 -0.93
C VAL A 54 -5.93 -31.64 -0.07
N ASN A 55 -6.85 -32.01 0.80
CA ASN A 55 -6.73 -33.23 1.60
C ASN A 55 -7.48 -34.37 0.90
N ILE A 56 -6.72 -35.33 0.36
CA ILE A 56 -7.24 -36.62 -0.08
C ILE A 56 -7.31 -37.51 1.15
N LEU A 57 -8.52 -37.73 1.68
CA LEU A 57 -8.70 -38.45 2.93
C LEU A 57 -8.88 -39.95 2.67
N GLY A 58 -8.21 -40.76 3.50
CA GLY A 58 -8.24 -42.22 3.44
C GLY A 58 -9.59 -42.85 3.79
N LYS A 59 -9.68 -44.16 3.64
CA LYS A 59 -10.92 -44.95 3.71
C LYS A 59 -11.55 -44.94 5.11
N ALA A 60 -12.73 -44.35 5.25
CA ALA A 60 -13.67 -44.65 6.34
C ALA A 60 -14.79 -45.54 5.78
N ASP A 61 -15.06 -46.71 6.40
CA ASP A 61 -16.12 -47.61 5.92
C ASP A 61 -17.48 -46.88 5.87
N ARG A 62 -18.42 -47.34 5.03
CA ARG A 62 -19.77 -46.75 4.83
C ARG A 62 -20.58 -46.57 6.12
N GLN A 63 -20.17 -47.21 7.22
CA GLN A 63 -20.80 -47.12 8.54
C GLN A 63 -20.13 -46.09 9.48
N GLN A 64 -19.09 -45.38 9.03
CA GLN A 64 -18.34 -44.42 9.83
C GLN A 64 -18.43 -43.01 9.21
N LYS A 65 -18.31 -41.99 10.05
CA LYS A 65 -18.17 -40.59 9.66
C LYS A 65 -16.71 -40.17 9.85
N LEU A 66 -16.22 -39.32 8.96
CA LEU A 66 -14.96 -38.60 9.16
C LEU A 66 -15.27 -37.23 9.74
N LEU A 67 -14.65 -36.92 10.87
CA LEU A 67 -14.70 -35.60 11.46
C LEU A 67 -13.36 -34.90 11.27
N TYR A 68 -13.40 -33.73 10.65
CA TYR A 68 -12.24 -32.86 10.52
C TYR A 68 -12.41 -31.62 11.38
N VAL A 69 -11.39 -31.31 12.17
CA VAL A 69 -11.45 -30.28 13.20
C VAL A 69 -10.26 -29.37 13.05
N GLY A 70 -10.54 -28.12 12.70
CA GLY A 70 -9.58 -27.04 12.71
C GLY A 70 -9.75 -26.16 13.92
N ASN A 71 -8.63 -25.70 14.46
CA ASN A 71 -8.62 -24.61 15.40
C ASN A 71 -7.68 -23.54 14.86
N PHE A 72 -8.09 -22.29 14.98
CA PHE A 72 -7.21 -21.16 14.79
C PHE A 72 -7.29 -20.18 15.95
N TYR A 73 -6.20 -19.47 16.18
CA TYR A 73 -5.99 -18.66 17.37
C TYR A 73 -5.56 -17.25 16.97
N PRO A 74 -6.49 -16.32 16.65
CA PRO A 74 -6.14 -14.95 16.36
C PRO A 74 -5.96 -14.13 17.63
N GLU A 75 -5.17 -13.07 17.53
CA GLU A 75 -4.98 -12.08 18.60
C GLU A 75 -6.14 -11.06 18.69
N SER A 76 -6.97 -10.95 17.64
CA SER A 76 -8.10 -10.00 17.54
C SER A 76 -9.35 -10.69 17.00
N SER A 77 -10.51 -10.00 16.98
CA SER A 77 -11.71 -10.44 16.26
C SER A 77 -11.70 -9.97 14.82
N GLY A 78 -12.46 -10.63 13.95
CA GLY A 78 -12.64 -10.21 12.56
C GLY A 78 -13.47 -11.19 11.75
N GLU A 79 -13.47 -11.03 10.43
CA GLU A 79 -14.22 -11.86 9.49
C GLU A 79 -13.27 -12.73 8.67
N ILE A 80 -13.68 -13.98 8.42
CA ILE A 80 -12.98 -14.91 7.53
C ILE A 80 -13.97 -15.62 6.62
N PHE A 81 -13.59 -15.73 5.35
CA PHE A 81 -14.31 -16.54 4.38
C PHE A 81 -13.56 -17.85 4.19
N ILE A 82 -14.23 -18.97 4.38
CA ILE A 82 -13.67 -20.31 4.14
C ILE A 82 -14.39 -20.90 2.94
N GLY A 83 -13.67 -21.02 1.82
CA GLY A 83 -14.10 -21.74 0.64
C GLY A 83 -13.76 -23.22 0.78
N PHE A 84 -14.68 -24.09 0.40
CA PHE A 84 -14.46 -25.52 0.42
C PHE A 84 -15.18 -26.29 -0.70
N ALA A 85 -14.58 -27.42 -1.07
CA ALA A 85 -15.17 -28.36 -2.03
C ALA A 85 -15.15 -29.77 -1.45
N VAL A 86 -16.28 -30.46 -1.54
CA VAL A 86 -16.49 -31.80 -0.95
C VAL A 86 -17.32 -32.66 -1.89
N ALA A 87 -16.88 -33.90 -2.09
CA ALA A 87 -17.47 -34.84 -3.05
C ALA A 87 -18.82 -35.47 -2.60
N SER A 88 -19.12 -35.52 -1.30
CA SER A 88 -20.32 -36.17 -0.75
C SER A 88 -20.78 -35.56 0.58
N GLY A 89 -22.02 -35.86 0.99
CA GLY A 89 -22.75 -35.22 2.09
C GLY A 89 -21.92 -34.78 3.29
N TRP A 90 -22.12 -33.53 3.71
CA TRP A 90 -21.30 -32.89 4.74
C TRP A 90 -22.10 -31.91 5.61
N ASN A 91 -21.64 -31.73 6.85
CA ASN A 91 -22.01 -30.60 7.71
C ASN A 91 -20.79 -29.74 7.97
N PHE A 92 -21.00 -28.43 7.95
CA PHE A 92 -20.02 -27.46 8.37
C PHE A 92 -20.51 -26.73 9.62
N ARG A 93 -19.72 -26.78 10.69
CA ARG A 93 -19.95 -26.07 11.94
C ARG A 93 -18.79 -25.13 12.24
N PHE A 94 -19.12 -23.99 12.82
CA PHE A 94 -18.16 -23.02 13.32
C PHE A 94 -18.52 -22.62 14.75
N ASN A 95 -17.55 -22.77 15.67
CA ASN A 95 -17.74 -22.56 17.11
C ASN A 95 -19.00 -23.28 17.64
N GLY A 96 -19.15 -24.56 17.29
CA GLY A 96 -20.27 -25.43 17.66
C GLY A 96 -21.57 -25.21 16.87
N LYS A 97 -21.76 -24.04 16.27
CA LYS A 97 -22.98 -23.69 15.52
C LYS A 97 -22.93 -24.25 14.11
N MET A 98 -24.01 -24.90 13.67
CA MET A 98 -24.19 -25.31 12.28
C MET A 98 -24.26 -24.07 11.39
N ARG A 99 -23.44 -24.04 10.34
CA ARG A 99 -23.37 -22.91 9.40
C ARG A 99 -23.93 -23.30 8.04
N ILE A 100 -23.48 -24.43 7.48
CA ILE A 100 -23.94 -24.92 6.18
C ILE A 100 -24.05 -26.45 6.22
N CYS A 101 -25.03 -27.00 5.49
CA CYS A 101 -25.38 -28.41 5.48
C CYS A 101 -25.70 -28.83 4.03
N GLY A 102 -25.05 -29.89 3.54
CA GLY A 102 -25.15 -30.35 2.14
C GLY A 102 -25.87 -31.68 1.96
N TRP A 103 -26.84 -32.01 2.82
CA TRP A 103 -27.30 -33.41 3.01
C TRP A 103 -28.18 -34.03 1.92
N ASN A 104 -28.46 -33.34 0.81
CA ASN A 104 -29.18 -33.94 -0.32
C ASN A 104 -28.49 -33.80 -1.67
N ILE A 105 -27.37 -33.06 -1.77
CA ILE A 105 -26.67 -32.82 -3.02
C ILE A 105 -25.19 -32.57 -2.69
N GLY A 106 -24.36 -33.63 -2.75
CA GLY A 106 -22.95 -33.39 -3.09
C GLY A 106 -22.95 -32.78 -4.49
N ASN A 107 -22.20 -31.71 -4.74
CA ASN A 107 -22.37 -30.93 -5.97
C ASN A 107 -22.16 -31.75 -7.25
N ASN A 108 -21.55 -32.95 -7.21
CA ASN A 108 -21.30 -33.83 -8.37
C ASN A 108 -20.61 -33.09 -9.55
N GLU A 109 -20.10 -31.89 -9.31
CA GLU A 109 -19.51 -31.01 -10.30
C GLU A 109 -18.02 -31.33 -10.40
N TYR A 110 -17.62 -31.66 -11.62
CA TYR A 110 -16.22 -31.79 -12.00
C TYR A 110 -15.86 -30.59 -12.88
N PRO A 111 -14.80 -29.83 -12.57
CA PRO A 111 -13.84 -30.02 -11.47
C PRO A 111 -14.33 -29.43 -10.13
N MET A 112 -13.88 -29.98 -9.01
CA MET A 112 -14.09 -29.37 -7.70
C MET A 112 -13.38 -28.00 -7.62
N GLN A 113 -14.08 -26.95 -7.19
CA GLN A 113 -13.51 -25.61 -7.00
C GLN A 113 -13.84 -25.07 -5.60
N PHE A 114 -12.94 -24.28 -5.01
CA PHE A 114 -13.06 -23.78 -3.62
C PHE A 114 -14.21 -22.78 -3.43
N ASN A 115 -14.66 -22.15 -4.51
CA ASN A 115 -15.80 -21.23 -4.53
C ASN A 115 -17.16 -21.97 -4.64
N ASN A 116 -17.17 -23.30 -4.73
CA ASN A 116 -18.43 -24.06 -4.81
C ASN A 116 -19.26 -23.91 -3.52
N HIS A 117 -18.60 -23.86 -2.36
CA HIS A 117 -19.21 -23.57 -1.08
C HIS A 117 -18.35 -22.57 -0.33
N ILE A 118 -18.95 -21.46 0.11
CA ILE A 118 -18.26 -20.40 0.84
C ILE A 118 -19.02 -20.17 2.14
N ALA A 119 -18.29 -20.21 3.26
CA ALA A 119 -18.82 -19.81 4.56
C ALA A 119 -18.16 -18.52 5.04
N GLU A 120 -18.99 -17.52 5.31
CA GLU A 120 -18.62 -16.28 5.99
C GLU A 120 -18.73 -16.46 7.49
N LEU A 121 -17.67 -16.13 8.22
CA LEU A 121 -17.50 -16.46 9.63
C LEU A 121 -16.88 -15.30 10.41
N ASP A 122 -17.58 -14.86 11.46
CA ASP A 122 -17.01 -13.96 12.47
C ASP A 122 -16.20 -14.73 13.50
N TYR A 123 -14.90 -14.42 13.63
CA TYR A 123 -14.03 -15.00 14.63
C TYR A 123 -13.73 -14.05 15.79
N LEU A 124 -13.44 -14.62 16.95
CA LEU A 124 -13.11 -13.89 18.18
C LEU A 124 -11.63 -14.07 18.55
N PRO A 125 -11.03 -13.21 19.40
CA PRO A 125 -9.69 -13.46 19.92
C PRO A 125 -9.63 -14.82 20.63
N GLY A 126 -8.51 -15.55 20.47
CA GLY A 126 -8.33 -16.87 21.06
C GLY A 126 -8.89 -18.00 20.19
N ARG A 127 -9.32 -19.11 20.79
CA ARG A 127 -9.64 -20.33 20.03
C ARG A 127 -10.94 -20.17 19.22
N ASN A 128 -10.84 -20.34 17.90
CA ASN A 128 -11.99 -20.53 17.01
C ASN A 128 -11.92 -21.92 16.39
N GLN A 129 -13.05 -22.61 16.35
CA GLN A 129 -13.14 -24.01 15.91
C GLN A 129 -13.97 -24.15 14.64
N VAL A 130 -13.41 -24.87 13.68
CA VAL A 130 -13.99 -25.26 12.38
C VAL A 130 -14.20 -26.77 12.44
N VAL A 131 -15.41 -27.26 12.18
CA VAL A 131 -15.71 -28.70 12.19
C VAL A 131 -16.44 -29.10 10.91
N PHE A 132 -15.88 -30.07 10.20
CA PHE A 132 -16.53 -30.71 9.06
C PHE A 132 -16.89 -32.15 9.40
N GLU A 133 -18.18 -32.46 9.40
CA GLU A 133 -18.67 -33.84 9.45
C GLU A 133 -18.88 -34.31 8.02
N LEU A 134 -18.18 -35.36 7.61
CA LEU A 134 -18.23 -35.86 6.24
C LEU A 134 -18.82 -37.28 6.22
N ARG A 135 -19.73 -37.55 5.28
CA ARG A 135 -20.38 -38.85 5.07
C ARG A 135 -20.38 -39.21 3.58
N GLY A 136 -19.90 -40.42 3.24
CA GLY A 136 -19.80 -40.83 1.84
C GLY A 136 -19.06 -42.14 1.61
N ASP A 137 -18.78 -42.47 0.35
CA ASP A 137 -18.00 -43.65 0.01
C ASP A 137 -16.52 -43.47 0.47
N PRO A 138 -15.96 -44.42 1.25
CA PRO A 138 -14.56 -44.41 1.70
C PRO A 138 -13.53 -44.10 0.62
N ASN A 139 -13.83 -44.43 -0.64
CA ASN A 139 -12.87 -44.40 -1.72
C ASN A 139 -12.83 -43.03 -2.46
N SER A 140 -13.59 -42.03 -2.03
CA SER A 140 -13.72 -40.76 -2.76
C SER A 140 -14.03 -39.54 -1.87
N MET A 141 -13.33 -39.39 -0.74
CA MET A 141 -13.51 -38.23 0.15
C MET A 141 -12.37 -37.22 -0.04
N LEU A 142 -12.65 -36.14 -0.78
CA LEU A 142 -11.79 -34.97 -0.88
C LEU A 142 -12.40 -33.83 -0.08
N LEU A 143 -11.60 -33.21 0.80
CA LEU A 143 -11.91 -31.91 1.39
C LEU A 143 -10.85 -30.92 0.95
N MET A 144 -11.30 -29.92 0.21
CA MET A 144 -10.49 -28.77 -0.16
C MET A 144 -10.86 -27.59 0.72
N LEU A 145 -9.88 -26.86 1.25
CA LEU A 145 -10.09 -25.69 2.09
C LEU A 145 -9.17 -24.55 1.64
N LYS A 146 -9.76 -23.37 1.47
CA LYS A 146 -9.04 -22.13 1.18
C LYS A 146 -9.65 -20.99 1.97
N ILE A 147 -8.79 -20.16 2.56
CA ILE A 147 -9.22 -18.86 3.08
C ILE A 147 -9.41 -17.94 1.88
N MET A 148 -10.64 -17.48 1.67
CA MET A 148 -11.04 -16.68 0.53
C MET A 148 -10.85 -15.19 0.84
N ASP A 149 -9.60 -14.72 0.82
CA ASP A 149 -9.28 -13.29 1.00
C ASP A 149 -9.92 -12.40 -0.09
N ASP A 150 -10.24 -12.98 -1.24
CA ASP A 150 -10.98 -12.42 -2.38
C ASP A 150 -12.48 -12.18 -2.09
N MET A 151 -13.03 -12.76 -1.02
CA MET A 151 -14.45 -12.60 -0.68
C MET A 151 -14.72 -11.50 0.36
N LYS A 152 -13.67 -10.84 0.89
CA LYS A 152 -13.86 -9.65 1.73
C LYS A 152 -14.68 -8.61 0.97
N PRO A 153 -15.60 -7.89 1.63
CA PRO A 153 -16.33 -6.80 1.01
C PRO A 153 -15.33 -5.85 0.34
N LEU A 154 -15.45 -5.71 -0.98
CA LEU A 154 -14.64 -4.77 -1.72
C LEU A 154 -15.10 -3.37 -1.29
N SER A 155 -14.17 -2.55 -0.85
CA SER A 155 -14.41 -1.16 -0.53
C SER A 155 -13.12 -0.36 -0.65
N MET A 156 -13.24 0.97 -0.73
CA MET A 156 -12.09 1.86 -0.73
C MET A 156 -11.40 1.80 0.62
N LYS A 157 -10.17 1.29 0.67
CA LYS A 157 -9.33 1.26 1.86
C LYS A 157 -8.56 2.57 2.03
N TYR A 158 -7.95 3.06 0.96
CA TYR A 158 -7.15 4.30 0.96
C TYR A 158 -7.44 5.15 -0.25
N GLY A 159 -7.30 6.47 -0.09
CA GLY A 159 -7.55 7.37 -1.20
C GLY A 159 -9.05 7.57 -1.49
N PRO A 160 -9.38 8.19 -2.63
CA PRO A 160 -8.42 8.64 -3.63
C PRO A 160 -7.73 9.95 -3.25
N PHE A 161 -6.53 10.16 -3.81
CA PHE A 161 -5.81 11.44 -3.78
C PHE A 161 -5.08 11.66 -5.11
N VAL A 162 -4.76 12.91 -5.41
CA VAL A 162 -4.04 13.29 -6.63
C VAL A 162 -2.55 13.51 -6.37
N SER A 163 -1.72 13.10 -7.32
CA SER A 163 -0.26 13.21 -7.27
C SER A 163 0.32 13.37 -8.69
N PHE A 164 1.63 13.60 -8.78
CA PHE A 164 2.37 13.72 -10.03
C PHE A 164 1.77 14.74 -11.02
N PRO A 165 1.47 15.98 -10.61
CA PRO A 165 1.00 16.96 -11.57
C PRO A 165 2.09 17.29 -12.61
N ASP A 166 1.74 17.41 -13.88
CA ASP A 166 2.67 17.87 -14.92
C ASP A 166 1.97 18.73 -15.98
N SER A 167 2.28 20.03 -16.03
CA SER A 167 1.72 20.93 -17.04
C SER A 167 2.34 20.77 -18.42
N SER A 168 3.43 20.02 -18.59
CA SER A 168 4.00 19.76 -19.92
C SER A 168 3.19 18.72 -20.70
N GLU A 169 2.58 17.77 -19.99
CA GLU A 169 1.67 16.75 -20.51
C GLU A 169 0.19 17.09 -20.24
N ASN A 170 -0.05 18.15 -19.46
CA ASN A 170 -1.34 18.46 -18.85
C ASN A 170 -1.96 17.22 -18.18
N ALA A 171 -1.22 16.64 -17.26
CA ALA A 171 -1.56 15.36 -16.67
C ALA A 171 -1.49 15.39 -15.14
N VAL A 172 -2.24 14.50 -14.51
CA VAL A 172 -2.21 14.22 -13.08
C VAL A 172 -2.45 12.74 -12.87
N SER A 173 -2.02 12.20 -11.73
CA SER A 173 -2.33 10.84 -11.35
C SER A 173 -3.33 10.79 -10.20
N VAL A 174 -4.23 9.81 -10.24
CA VAL A 174 -5.12 9.46 -9.13
C VAL A 174 -4.64 8.15 -8.53
N ILE A 175 -4.43 8.15 -7.21
CA ILE A 175 -3.91 7.00 -6.46
C ILE A 175 -4.91 6.61 -5.38
N PHE A 176 -5.17 5.31 -5.26
CA PHE A 176 -6.14 4.75 -4.31
C PHE A 176 -5.94 3.24 -4.11
N ALA A 177 -6.52 2.70 -3.05
CA ALA A 177 -6.44 1.28 -2.70
C ALA A 177 -7.80 0.68 -2.35
N GLY A 178 -8.10 -0.52 -2.85
CA GLY A 178 -9.17 -1.37 -2.36
C GLY A 178 -8.79 -2.16 -1.10
N THR A 179 -9.79 -2.75 -0.44
CA THR A 179 -9.59 -3.71 0.66
C THR A 179 -8.98 -5.04 0.22
N ARG A 180 -9.10 -5.37 -1.07
CA ARG A 180 -8.54 -6.55 -1.74
C ARG A 180 -8.18 -6.22 -3.19
N ASN A 181 -7.55 -7.16 -3.88
CA ASN A 181 -7.31 -7.06 -5.31
C ASN A 181 -8.63 -6.95 -6.07
N SER A 182 -8.67 -6.04 -7.04
CA SER A 182 -9.84 -5.81 -7.88
C SER A 182 -9.46 -5.02 -9.12
N PRO A 183 -10.19 -5.12 -10.22
CA PRO A 183 -10.17 -4.09 -11.25
C PRO A 183 -10.64 -2.73 -10.73
N ALA A 184 -10.18 -1.67 -11.38
CA ALA A 184 -10.54 -0.31 -11.00
C ALA A 184 -10.54 0.65 -12.19
N ALA A 185 -11.22 1.77 -12.00
CA ALA A 185 -11.28 2.87 -12.95
C ALA A 185 -11.29 4.22 -12.24
N VAL A 186 -11.00 5.27 -13.00
CA VAL A 186 -11.25 6.65 -12.60
C VAL A 186 -12.19 7.26 -13.63
N GLU A 187 -13.21 7.93 -13.13
CA GLU A 187 -14.03 8.83 -13.92
C GLU A 187 -13.72 10.27 -13.54
N TYR A 188 -13.57 11.13 -14.54
CA TYR A 188 -13.28 12.54 -14.35
C TYR A 188 -13.96 13.41 -15.40
N ARG A 189 -14.14 14.69 -15.08
CA ARG A 189 -14.72 15.69 -15.98
C ARG A 189 -14.29 17.09 -15.58
N GLU A 190 -14.33 18.03 -16.52
CA GLU A 190 -14.24 19.45 -16.17
C GLU A 190 -15.38 19.82 -15.23
N LYS A 191 -15.09 20.55 -14.15
CA LYS A 191 -16.03 20.84 -13.09
C LYS A 191 -17.29 21.52 -13.64
N GLY A 192 -18.46 20.94 -13.34
CA GLY A 192 -19.76 21.43 -13.81
C GLY A 192 -20.19 20.92 -15.20
N CYS A 193 -19.34 20.16 -15.91
CA CYS A 193 -19.76 19.46 -17.13
C CYS A 193 -20.63 18.23 -16.79
N ALA A 194 -21.47 17.79 -17.72
CA ALA A 194 -22.36 16.65 -17.51
C ALA A 194 -21.65 15.31 -17.72
N GLU A 195 -20.91 15.19 -18.82
CA GLU A 195 -20.28 13.96 -19.31
C GLU A 195 -19.05 13.58 -18.47
N TRP A 196 -18.93 12.29 -18.15
CA TRP A 196 -17.74 11.72 -17.51
C TRP A 196 -16.83 11.07 -18.55
N THR A 197 -15.53 11.30 -18.43
CA THR A 197 -14.50 10.52 -19.13
C THR A 197 -14.01 9.43 -18.20
N ARG A 198 -13.83 8.21 -18.73
CA ARG A 198 -13.39 7.04 -17.95
C ARG A 198 -12.04 6.51 -18.41
N ILE A 199 -11.17 6.20 -17.46
CA ILE A 199 -9.92 5.48 -17.69
C ILE A 199 -9.86 4.30 -16.71
N ASN A 200 -9.63 3.09 -17.23
CA ASN A 200 -9.45 1.88 -16.43
C ASN A 200 -7.96 1.68 -16.08
N ASP A 201 -7.65 1.10 -14.91
CA ASP A 201 -6.29 0.65 -14.58
C ASP A 201 -5.93 -0.54 -15.48
N ASN A 202 -5.15 -0.30 -16.52
CA ASN A 202 -4.82 -1.28 -17.55
C ASN A 202 -3.32 -1.61 -17.55
N LEU A 203 -2.99 -2.87 -17.83
CA LEU A 203 -1.65 -3.32 -18.17
C LEU A 203 -1.72 -4.18 -19.43
N GLY A 204 -1.04 -3.78 -20.50
CA GLY A 204 -1.00 -4.55 -21.76
C GLY A 204 -2.37 -4.76 -22.41
N GLY A 205 -3.31 -3.83 -22.22
CA GLY A 205 -4.69 -3.92 -22.75
C GLY A 205 -5.67 -4.71 -21.87
N GLN A 206 -5.23 -5.22 -20.72
CA GLN A 206 -6.08 -5.93 -19.75
C GLN A 206 -6.25 -5.09 -18.47
N MET A 207 -7.46 -5.04 -17.92
CA MET A 207 -7.68 -4.42 -16.61
C MET A 207 -6.94 -5.19 -15.52
N ARG A 208 -6.17 -4.46 -14.71
CA ARG A 208 -5.37 -5.03 -13.62
C ARG A 208 -6.28 -5.50 -12.49
N HIS A 209 -6.02 -6.69 -11.95
CA HIS A 209 -6.71 -7.26 -10.80
C HIS A 209 -5.74 -8.05 -9.91
N ASP A 210 -4.44 -7.81 -10.09
CA ASP A 210 -3.34 -8.51 -9.42
C ASP A 210 -2.88 -7.83 -8.12
N ARG A 211 -3.45 -6.66 -7.80
CA ARG A 211 -3.08 -5.82 -6.67
C ARG A 211 -4.28 -5.01 -6.17
N PRO A 212 -4.27 -4.57 -4.89
CA PRO A 212 -5.32 -3.69 -4.36
C PRO A 212 -5.05 -2.21 -4.66
N MET A 213 -3.82 -1.88 -5.07
CA MET A 213 -3.35 -0.52 -5.31
C MET A 213 -3.50 -0.12 -6.77
N HIS A 214 -4.04 1.07 -6.99
CA HIS A 214 -4.28 1.63 -8.30
C HIS A 214 -3.61 2.99 -8.42
N HIS A 215 -2.93 3.18 -9.54
CA HIS A 215 -2.29 4.42 -9.92
C HIS A 215 -2.61 4.68 -11.38
N ILE A 216 -3.58 5.57 -11.60
CA ILE A 216 -4.12 5.87 -12.94
C ILE A 216 -3.70 7.28 -13.35
N ARG A 217 -3.02 7.40 -14.49
CA ARG A 217 -2.65 8.68 -15.12
C ARG A 217 -3.82 9.23 -15.91
N LEU A 218 -4.20 10.47 -15.65
CA LEU A 218 -5.13 11.27 -16.44
C LEU A 218 -4.31 12.22 -17.31
N GLU A 219 -4.50 12.18 -18.62
CA GLU A 219 -3.72 12.92 -19.61
C GLU A 219 -4.63 13.82 -20.45
N ASP A 220 -4.04 14.67 -21.29
CA ASP A 220 -4.75 15.59 -22.19
C ASP A 220 -5.74 16.52 -21.48
N LEU A 221 -5.47 16.86 -20.21
CA LEU A 221 -6.33 17.76 -19.45
C LEU A 221 -6.17 19.21 -19.93
N LYS A 222 -7.17 20.04 -19.68
CA LYS A 222 -7.02 21.48 -19.88
C LYS A 222 -6.15 22.07 -18.77
N PRO A 223 -5.17 22.93 -19.09
CA PRO A 223 -4.38 23.62 -18.08
C PRO A 223 -5.22 24.60 -17.27
N ASP A 224 -4.81 24.88 -16.04
CA ASP A 224 -5.44 25.86 -15.14
C ASP A 224 -6.97 25.68 -14.98
N CYS A 225 -7.43 24.44 -14.92
CA CYS A 225 -8.84 24.07 -14.93
C CYS A 225 -9.21 23.21 -13.71
N ASP A 226 -10.39 23.44 -13.15
CA ASP A 226 -10.93 22.62 -12.07
C ASP A 226 -11.61 21.38 -12.66
N TYR A 227 -11.26 20.21 -12.13
CA TYR A 227 -11.83 18.92 -12.49
C TYR A 227 -12.57 18.31 -11.30
N GLU A 228 -13.62 17.55 -11.61
CA GLU A 228 -14.29 16.61 -10.71
C GLU A 228 -13.84 15.20 -11.05
N TYR A 229 -13.63 14.35 -10.04
CA TYR A 229 -13.23 12.96 -10.26
C TYR A 229 -13.77 12.02 -9.18
N ARG A 230 -13.81 10.73 -9.52
CA ARG A 230 -14.12 9.63 -8.60
C ARG A 230 -13.34 8.37 -8.97
N ALA A 231 -12.88 7.64 -7.95
CA ALA A 231 -12.25 6.35 -8.11
C ALA A 231 -13.28 5.24 -7.92
N ILE A 232 -13.33 4.29 -8.85
CA ILE A 232 -14.30 3.20 -8.91
C ILE A 232 -13.54 1.90 -8.74
N LEU A 233 -14.00 1.07 -7.81
CA LEU A 233 -13.56 -0.31 -7.67
C LEU A 233 -14.58 -1.22 -8.36
N ILE A 234 -14.13 -2.28 -9.01
CA ILE A 234 -14.99 -3.21 -9.75
C ILE A 234 -14.89 -4.57 -9.06
N ASP A 235 -16.02 -5.08 -8.58
CA ASP A 235 -16.10 -6.35 -7.87
C ASP A 235 -16.19 -7.51 -8.87
N ASP A 236 -15.03 -8.09 -9.16
CA ASP A 236 -14.87 -9.27 -10.00
C ASP A 236 -15.41 -10.58 -9.37
N CYS A 237 -15.79 -10.57 -8.09
CA CYS A 237 -16.49 -11.67 -7.43
C CYS A 237 -18.02 -11.55 -7.49
N LYS A 238 -18.54 -10.38 -7.90
CA LYS A 238 -19.99 -10.08 -8.00
C LYS A 238 -20.37 -9.63 -9.41
N GLU A 239 -20.07 -10.45 -10.42
CA GLU A 239 -20.44 -10.18 -11.82
C GLU A 239 -19.96 -8.81 -12.34
N LEU A 240 -18.81 -8.32 -11.86
CA LEU A 240 -18.24 -7.02 -12.22
C LEU A 240 -19.07 -5.81 -11.73
N GLU A 241 -19.71 -5.94 -10.56
CA GLU A 241 -20.43 -4.83 -9.90
C GLU A 241 -19.48 -3.64 -9.62
N GLU A 242 -19.90 -2.43 -9.99
CA GLU A 242 -19.09 -1.22 -9.77
C GLU A 242 -19.44 -0.52 -8.46
N ILE A 243 -18.43 -0.29 -7.62
CA ILE A 243 -18.54 0.49 -6.40
C ILE A 243 -18.22 1.94 -6.73
N ILE A 244 -19.28 2.71 -6.98
CA ILE A 244 -19.19 4.13 -7.31
C ILE A 244 -19.38 4.94 -6.02
N PRO A 245 -18.39 5.74 -5.58
CA PRO A 245 -18.53 6.54 -4.37
C PRO A 245 -19.53 7.69 -4.58
N GLU A 246 -20.30 8.01 -3.52
CA GLU A 246 -21.20 9.17 -3.52
C GLU A 246 -20.43 10.50 -3.53
N ARG A 247 -19.28 10.54 -2.85
CA ARG A 247 -18.43 11.72 -2.76
C ARG A 247 -17.65 11.91 -4.06
N ILE A 248 -17.86 13.07 -4.69
CA ILE A 248 -17.06 13.55 -5.82
C ILE A 248 -15.93 14.41 -5.28
N GLU A 249 -14.70 14.08 -5.69
CA GLU A 249 -13.52 14.85 -5.34
C GLU A 249 -13.19 15.86 -6.43
N THR A 250 -12.34 16.84 -6.13
CA THR A 250 -11.94 17.87 -7.09
C THR A 250 -10.45 18.14 -7.04
N PHE A 251 -9.83 18.44 -8.17
CA PHE A 251 -8.46 18.98 -8.22
C PHE A 251 -8.39 20.11 -9.25
N ARG A 252 -7.29 20.87 -9.25
CA ARG A 252 -7.00 21.87 -10.26
C ARG A 252 -5.72 21.51 -11.00
N THR A 253 -5.76 21.55 -12.33
CA THR A 253 -4.56 21.33 -13.15
C THR A 253 -3.59 22.51 -13.04
N ALA A 254 -2.31 22.21 -13.19
CA ALA A 254 -1.26 23.22 -13.19
C ALA A 254 -1.47 24.28 -14.29
N PRO A 255 -1.10 25.54 -14.05
CA PRO A 255 -1.14 26.56 -15.07
C PRO A 255 -0.03 26.36 -16.11
N GLN A 256 -0.20 27.00 -17.26
CA GLN A 256 0.82 27.12 -18.29
C GLN A 256 1.45 28.51 -18.30
N GLY A 257 2.66 28.61 -18.85
CA GLY A 257 3.37 29.89 -18.98
C GLY A 257 3.79 30.49 -17.65
N ASP A 258 3.84 31.81 -17.56
CA ASP A 258 4.41 32.58 -16.45
C ASP A 258 3.37 32.97 -15.37
N LYS A 259 2.21 32.32 -15.34
CA LYS A 259 1.19 32.58 -14.31
C LYS A 259 1.74 32.24 -12.93
N ALA A 260 1.57 33.17 -11.99
CA ALA A 260 2.00 32.99 -10.62
C ALA A 260 1.30 31.78 -9.95
N TYR A 261 2.07 31.04 -9.17
CA TYR A 261 1.61 29.91 -8.37
C TYR A 261 2.41 29.84 -7.05
N SER A 262 1.97 28.99 -6.14
CA SER A 262 2.56 28.76 -4.84
C SER A 262 2.58 27.27 -4.52
N PHE A 263 3.51 26.84 -3.68
CA PHE A 263 3.54 25.47 -3.18
C PHE A 263 4.02 25.45 -1.75
N LEU A 264 3.61 24.44 -0.99
CA LEU A 264 4.13 24.18 0.35
C LEU A 264 5.19 23.09 0.26
N LEU A 265 6.29 23.26 1.00
CA LEU A 265 7.27 22.20 1.22
C LEU A 265 7.53 22.01 2.71
N THR A 266 7.53 20.75 3.16
CA THR A 266 8.03 20.33 4.47
C THR A 266 8.66 18.95 4.36
N ALA A 267 9.39 18.51 5.39
CA ALA A 267 9.99 17.19 5.50
C ALA A 267 10.08 16.76 6.97
N ASP A 268 10.61 15.56 7.22
CA ASP A 268 11.13 15.14 8.52
C ASP A 268 10.10 15.17 9.66
N LEU A 269 8.83 14.90 9.37
CA LEU A 269 7.79 14.84 10.40
C LEU A 269 7.97 13.62 11.29
N GLN A 270 8.44 12.50 10.72
CA GLN A 270 8.79 11.26 11.42
C GLN A 270 7.67 10.72 12.35
N ASN A 271 6.42 11.09 12.07
CA ASN A 271 5.25 10.92 12.94
C ASN A 271 5.46 11.34 14.41
N VAL A 272 6.24 12.39 14.63
CA VAL A 272 6.40 12.98 15.95
C VAL A 272 5.16 13.87 16.20
N PRO A 273 4.38 13.66 17.29
CA PRO A 273 3.08 14.31 17.46
C PRO A 273 3.09 15.84 17.27
N HIS A 274 4.01 16.55 17.93
CA HIS A 274 4.12 18.00 17.80
C HIS A 274 4.57 18.45 16.40
N ARG A 275 5.26 17.60 15.64
CA ARG A 275 5.62 17.90 14.24
C ARG A 275 4.42 17.74 13.32
N MET A 276 3.59 16.72 13.56
CA MET A 276 2.35 16.48 12.82
C MET A 276 1.34 17.62 13.00
N GLU A 277 1.35 18.33 14.14
CA GLU A 277 0.56 19.56 14.33
C GLU A 277 0.90 20.65 13.29
N TYR A 278 2.15 20.73 12.82
CA TYR A 278 2.51 21.65 11.74
C TYR A 278 1.82 21.26 10.42
N LEU A 279 1.68 19.96 10.13
CA LEU A 279 0.99 19.51 8.93
C LEU A 279 -0.47 19.98 8.94
N GLU A 280 -1.17 19.80 10.07
CA GLU A 280 -2.53 20.30 10.25
C GLU A 280 -2.61 21.82 10.11
N ARG A 281 -1.70 22.54 10.75
CA ARG A 281 -1.66 24.01 10.71
C ARG A 281 -1.42 24.55 9.30
N MET A 282 -0.60 23.86 8.49
CA MET A 282 -0.20 24.35 7.18
C MET A 282 -1.14 23.90 6.05
N LEU A 283 -1.84 22.77 6.20
CA LEU A 283 -2.73 22.23 5.17
C LEU A 283 -4.21 22.28 5.52
N GLY A 284 -4.55 22.30 6.80
CA GLY A 284 -5.90 22.23 7.30
C GLY A 284 -6.73 23.49 7.06
N LYS A 285 -7.90 23.54 7.68
CA LYS A 285 -8.92 24.58 7.44
C LYS A 285 -8.45 26.01 7.73
N ASN A 286 -7.56 26.19 8.71
CA ASN A 286 -7.06 27.48 9.17
C ASN A 286 -5.66 27.81 8.64
N LYS A 287 -5.26 27.20 7.52
CA LYS A 287 -3.94 27.40 6.93
C LYS A 287 -3.64 28.86 6.59
N PRO A 288 -2.38 29.31 6.73
CA PRO A 288 -2.00 30.70 6.51
C PRO A 288 -2.00 31.12 5.03
N PHE A 289 -1.92 30.17 4.10
CA PHE A 289 -1.97 30.39 2.65
C PHE A 289 -2.51 29.15 1.93
N ASN A 290 -2.94 29.31 0.67
CA ASN A 290 -3.45 28.23 -0.17
C ASN A 290 -2.39 27.83 -1.20
N PRO A 291 -1.59 26.77 -0.95
CA PRO A 291 -0.67 26.26 -1.96
C PRO A 291 -1.43 25.63 -3.14
N ASP A 292 -0.83 25.66 -4.33
CA ASP A 292 -1.37 25.01 -5.53
C ASP A 292 -0.97 23.52 -5.62
N PHE A 293 0.15 23.14 -4.99
CA PHE A 293 0.52 21.75 -4.71
C PHE A 293 1.33 21.62 -3.41
N PHE A 294 1.44 20.40 -2.89
CA PHE A 294 2.23 20.10 -1.69
C PHE A 294 3.39 19.17 -2.04
N ALA A 295 4.61 19.62 -1.76
CA ALA A 295 5.80 18.78 -1.82
C ALA A 295 6.20 18.31 -0.43
N PHE A 296 6.40 17.01 -0.26
CA PHE A 296 6.92 16.43 0.98
C PHE A 296 8.30 15.84 0.74
N ALA A 297 9.33 16.44 1.33
CA ALA A 297 10.73 16.13 1.05
C ALA A 297 11.28 14.99 1.93
N GLY A 298 10.53 13.89 2.06
CA GLY A 298 10.96 12.64 2.73
C GLY A 298 10.87 12.65 4.25
N ASP A 299 11.11 11.48 4.83
CA ASP A 299 11.07 11.16 6.27
C ASP A 299 9.70 11.40 6.91
N MET A 300 8.69 10.73 6.34
CA MET A 300 7.31 10.77 6.85
C MET A 300 7.22 10.14 8.23
N LEU A 301 7.82 8.96 8.39
CA LEU A 301 7.80 8.14 9.60
C LEU A 301 9.21 7.76 10.02
N TRP A 302 9.39 7.36 11.29
CA TRP A 302 10.68 6.88 11.78
C TRP A 302 11.11 5.53 11.19
N THR A 303 10.18 4.68 10.79
CA THR A 303 10.45 3.43 10.08
C THR A 303 9.30 3.11 9.13
N SER A 304 9.58 2.50 7.99
CA SER A 304 8.56 2.25 6.97
C SER A 304 7.97 0.86 7.07
N ASN A 305 6.82 0.76 7.77
CA ASN A 305 5.87 -0.33 7.55
C ASN A 305 4.77 0.17 6.61
N PHE A 306 5.09 0.18 5.32
CA PHE A 306 4.40 0.95 4.27
C PHE A 306 2.89 0.71 4.17
N ASN A 307 2.46 -0.56 4.24
CA ASN A 307 1.08 -0.94 3.93
C ASN A 307 0.06 -0.59 5.03
N GLN A 308 0.49 -0.09 6.18
CA GLN A 308 -0.42 0.39 7.23
C GLN A 308 0.02 1.74 7.79
N SER A 309 1.26 1.88 8.25
CA SER A 309 1.65 3.10 8.97
C SER A 309 1.71 4.35 8.08
N ILE A 310 2.30 4.31 6.88
CA ILE A 310 2.42 5.53 6.05
C ILE A 310 1.05 5.99 5.55
N MET A 311 0.22 5.04 5.13
CA MET A 311 -1.12 5.36 4.65
C MET A 311 -2.00 5.90 5.78
N ASP A 312 -2.03 5.23 6.94
CA ASP A 312 -2.89 5.61 8.06
C ASP A 312 -2.38 6.88 8.80
N GLU A 313 -1.06 7.00 9.01
CA GLU A 313 -0.46 8.01 9.88
C GLU A 313 -0.02 9.28 9.12
N PHE A 314 0.12 9.23 7.79
CA PHE A 314 0.51 10.40 6.99
C PHE A 314 -0.49 10.71 5.88
N ILE A 315 -0.80 9.76 5.00
CA ILE A 315 -1.64 10.02 3.82
C ILE A 315 -3.08 10.34 4.21
N GLU A 316 -3.70 9.58 5.11
CA GLU A 316 -5.07 9.87 5.54
C GLU A 316 -5.21 11.24 6.26
N PRO A 317 -4.30 11.63 7.18
CA PRO A 317 -4.26 13.01 7.68
C PRO A 317 -4.09 14.06 6.58
N TYR A 318 -3.13 13.87 5.67
CA TYR A 318 -2.91 14.76 4.52
C TYR A 318 -4.19 14.94 3.69
N ARG A 319 -4.85 13.84 3.33
CA ARG A 319 -6.10 13.80 2.57
C ARG A 319 -7.20 14.56 3.28
N LYS A 320 -7.36 14.31 4.58
CA LYS A 320 -8.32 15.02 5.44
C LYS A 320 -8.08 16.52 5.46
N TYR A 321 -6.83 16.96 5.63
CA TYR A 321 -6.50 18.37 5.73
C TYR A 321 -6.64 19.12 4.40
N THR A 322 -6.32 18.45 3.29
CA THR A 322 -6.40 19.02 1.94
C THR A 322 -7.74 18.82 1.25
N ASP A 323 -8.65 18.06 1.87
CA ASP A 323 -9.94 17.68 1.30
C ASP A 323 -9.78 16.97 -0.06
N ASN A 324 -8.69 16.19 -0.23
CA ASN A 324 -8.26 15.52 -1.46
C ASN A 324 -7.97 16.44 -2.66
N LYS A 325 -7.89 17.77 -2.47
CA LYS A 325 -7.79 18.73 -3.58
C LYS A 325 -6.40 19.05 -4.06
N LEU A 326 -5.44 18.91 -3.15
CA LEU A 326 -4.07 19.34 -3.39
C LEU A 326 -3.30 18.20 -4.06
N PRO A 327 -2.56 18.44 -5.15
CA PRO A 327 -1.62 17.45 -5.67
C PRO A 327 -0.45 17.25 -4.71
N LEU A 328 -0.13 15.99 -4.42
CA LEU A 328 1.04 15.59 -3.64
C LEU A 328 2.24 15.39 -4.57
N VAL A 329 3.42 15.85 -4.13
CA VAL A 329 4.72 15.57 -4.76
C VAL A 329 5.60 14.97 -3.68
N MET A 330 5.86 13.67 -3.79
CA MET A 330 6.68 12.96 -2.81
C MET A 330 8.13 12.92 -3.27
N VAL A 331 9.03 13.10 -2.31
CA VAL A 331 10.46 12.79 -2.40
C VAL A 331 10.74 11.70 -1.38
N ARG A 332 11.57 10.72 -1.73
CA ARG A 332 11.94 9.63 -0.82
C ARG A 332 13.06 10.09 0.11
N GLY A 333 12.89 9.91 1.41
CA GLY A 333 13.91 10.13 2.44
C GLY A 333 14.60 8.84 2.87
N ASN A 334 15.62 8.98 3.73
CA ASN A 334 16.37 7.81 4.19
C ASN A 334 15.54 6.95 5.14
N HIS A 335 14.49 7.46 5.80
CA HIS A 335 13.60 6.62 6.60
C HIS A 335 12.60 5.80 5.76
N GLU A 336 12.33 6.21 4.51
CA GLU A 336 11.46 5.48 3.58
C GLU A 336 12.07 4.17 3.07
N ILE A 337 13.39 4.02 3.16
CA ILE A 337 14.09 2.81 2.67
C ILE A 337 14.03 1.66 3.68
N TYR A 338 13.62 1.94 4.93
CA TYR A 338 13.71 0.99 6.03
C TYR A 338 12.45 0.19 6.29
N GLY A 339 12.59 -1.14 6.33
CA GLY A 339 11.52 -2.05 6.74
C GLY A 339 11.17 -3.04 5.64
N LYS A 340 10.50 -4.14 6.00
CA LYS A 340 10.20 -5.23 5.05
C LYS A 340 9.30 -4.81 3.89
N GLU A 341 8.51 -3.77 4.12
CA GLU A 341 7.52 -3.26 3.17
C GLU A 341 8.02 -2.00 2.44
N SER A 342 9.26 -1.55 2.64
CA SER A 342 9.76 -0.26 2.11
C SER A 342 9.68 -0.16 0.58
N ASN A 343 9.80 -1.27 -0.14
CA ASN A 343 9.64 -1.32 -1.59
C ASN A 343 8.24 -0.90 -2.06
N HIS A 344 7.22 -0.99 -1.20
CA HIS A 344 5.89 -0.49 -1.53
C HIS A 344 5.88 1.04 -1.71
N TYR A 345 6.90 1.80 -1.30
CA TYR A 345 7.06 3.20 -1.68
C TYR A 345 6.82 3.42 -3.18
N PHE A 346 7.41 2.55 -3.99
CA PHE A 346 7.37 2.68 -5.44
C PHE A 346 5.99 2.31 -6.02
N ASP A 347 5.09 1.69 -5.25
CA ASP A 347 3.69 1.46 -5.66
C ASP A 347 2.81 2.70 -5.56
N TYR A 348 3.14 3.66 -4.68
CA TYR A 348 2.32 4.84 -4.40
C TYR A 348 2.96 6.14 -4.89
N PHE A 349 4.28 6.24 -4.77
CA PHE A 349 4.99 7.51 -4.80
C PHE A 349 6.05 7.59 -5.90
N THR A 350 5.83 6.86 -6.99
CA THR A 350 6.59 7.05 -8.24
C THR A 350 5.64 7.40 -9.38
N PRO A 351 6.10 8.12 -10.42
CA PRO A 351 5.29 8.32 -11.62
C PRO A 351 4.93 6.97 -12.27
N PRO A 352 3.81 6.89 -13.02
CA PRO A 352 3.35 5.65 -13.63
C PRO A 352 4.15 5.25 -14.89
N CYS A 353 5.43 5.63 -14.96
CA CYS A 353 6.32 5.33 -16.07
C CYS A 353 7.08 4.01 -15.87
N GLU A 354 7.69 3.51 -16.94
CA GLU A 354 8.54 2.32 -16.90
C GLU A 354 9.69 2.51 -15.89
N GLY A 355 9.93 1.50 -15.05
CA GLY A 355 11.05 1.46 -14.10
C GLY A 355 10.71 1.76 -12.64
N ARG A 356 9.62 2.51 -12.36
CA ARG A 356 9.22 2.96 -11.01
C ARG A 356 10.40 3.49 -10.19
N GLU A 357 11.10 4.45 -10.77
CA GLU A 357 12.25 5.10 -10.14
C GLU A 357 11.77 6.22 -9.21
N GLY A 358 12.48 6.48 -8.12
CA GLY A 358 12.13 7.53 -7.16
C GLY A 358 12.48 8.95 -7.63
N TYR A 359 13.17 9.07 -8.77
CA TYR A 359 13.59 10.33 -9.38
C TYR A 359 12.82 10.60 -10.67
N TYR A 360 12.43 11.86 -10.88
CA TYR A 360 11.63 12.29 -12.03
C TYR A 360 11.66 13.81 -12.22
N MET A 361 11.02 14.31 -13.28
CA MET A 361 10.78 15.74 -13.46
C MET A 361 9.31 15.97 -13.75
N PHE A 362 8.82 17.16 -13.43
CA PHE A 362 7.51 17.62 -13.85
C PHE A 362 7.52 19.14 -14.07
N ARG A 363 6.52 19.65 -14.80
CA ARG A 363 6.28 21.10 -14.90
C ARG A 363 5.14 21.56 -14.03
N TRP A 364 5.32 22.76 -13.49
CA TRP A 364 4.23 23.58 -13.00
C TRP A 364 4.47 25.02 -13.46
N GLY A 365 3.64 25.53 -14.37
CA GLY A 365 3.89 26.80 -15.05
C GLY A 365 5.19 26.79 -15.86
N ASP A 366 6.00 27.85 -15.70
CA ASP A 366 7.29 28.05 -16.38
C ASP A 366 8.48 27.40 -15.65
N THR A 367 8.20 26.63 -14.60
CA THR A 367 9.21 25.98 -13.75
C THR A 367 9.26 24.47 -13.97
N CYS A 368 10.47 23.96 -14.20
CA CYS A 368 10.78 22.54 -14.11
C CYS A 368 11.17 22.20 -12.67
N PHE A 369 10.46 21.25 -12.08
CA PHE A 369 10.84 20.63 -10.83
C PHE A 369 11.61 19.34 -11.14
N ILE A 370 12.74 19.16 -10.48
CA ILE A 370 13.63 18.01 -10.63
C ILE A 370 13.63 17.29 -9.29
N VAL A 371 12.97 16.14 -9.23
CA VAL A 371 12.92 15.30 -8.02
C VAL A 371 14.06 14.30 -8.10
N LEU A 372 14.95 14.35 -7.10
CA LEU A 372 16.08 13.43 -6.97
C LEU A 372 15.87 12.52 -5.76
N ASP A 373 16.34 11.29 -5.87
CA ASP A 373 16.14 10.22 -4.88
C ASP A 373 17.48 9.77 -4.32
N PHE A 374 17.77 10.23 -3.10
CA PHE A 374 19.02 9.93 -2.43
C PHE A 374 18.88 8.82 -1.40
N CYS A 375 20.00 8.14 -1.19
CA CYS A 375 20.09 6.89 -0.44
C CYS A 375 20.26 7.13 1.08
N ASP A 376 20.56 6.05 1.81
CA ASP A 376 20.89 6.03 3.25
C ASP A 376 21.88 7.15 3.67
N ASP A 377 21.80 7.55 4.93
CA ASP A 377 22.62 8.58 5.56
C ASP A 377 23.89 8.06 6.27
N TYR A 378 24.01 6.75 6.53
CA TYR A 378 25.18 6.18 7.24
C TYR A 378 25.84 4.97 6.57
N GLY A 379 25.37 4.53 5.40
CA GLY A 379 25.92 3.35 4.72
C GLY A 379 26.04 2.12 5.62
N TRP A 380 27.16 1.40 5.55
CA TRP A 380 27.37 0.12 6.26
C TRP A 380 27.66 0.23 7.77
N ILE A 381 27.79 1.44 8.31
CA ILE A 381 28.24 1.69 9.69
C ILE A 381 27.11 1.49 10.72
N LYS A 382 25.85 1.37 10.28
CA LYS A 382 24.72 1.09 11.19
C LYS A 382 24.82 -0.33 11.82
N PRO A 383 24.23 -0.54 13.03
CA PRO A 383 24.18 -1.84 13.69
C PRO A 383 23.65 -2.95 12.76
N PRO A 384 24.08 -4.22 12.93
CA PRO A 384 23.65 -5.32 12.07
C PRO A 384 22.13 -5.49 11.94
N SER A 385 21.35 -5.11 12.96
CA SER A 385 19.88 -5.14 12.95
C SER A 385 19.23 -4.11 12.02
N THR A 386 19.98 -3.10 11.59
CA THR A 386 19.57 -2.04 10.65
C THR A 386 20.26 -2.13 9.29
N ARG A 387 21.22 -3.05 9.12
CA ARG A 387 21.86 -3.33 7.83
C ARG A 387 20.84 -4.02 6.92
N GLN A 388 20.22 -3.25 6.05
CA GLN A 388 19.27 -3.77 5.08
C GLN A 388 19.95 -4.10 3.75
N PHE A 389 19.24 -4.85 2.92
CA PHE A 389 19.68 -5.32 1.59
C PHE A 389 19.67 -4.17 0.58
N HIS A 390 20.59 -3.22 0.73
CA HIS A 390 20.67 -2.08 -0.17
C HIS A 390 21.77 -2.25 -1.21
N ASP A 391 21.43 -2.01 -2.48
CA ASP A 391 22.36 -1.97 -3.60
C ASP A 391 22.32 -0.56 -4.23
N PHE A 392 22.83 0.42 -3.48
CA PHE A 392 22.69 1.84 -3.83
C PHE A 392 23.67 2.32 -4.89
N GLU A 393 24.87 1.74 -5.00
CA GLU A 393 25.85 2.23 -5.98
C GLU A 393 25.33 2.12 -7.44
N PRO A 394 24.73 1.01 -7.88
CA PRO A 394 24.12 0.94 -9.21
C PRO A 394 22.95 1.92 -9.38
N TYR A 395 22.16 2.13 -8.33
CA TYR A 395 21.03 3.06 -8.35
C TYR A 395 21.47 4.52 -8.50
N ILE A 396 22.46 4.95 -7.71
CA ILE A 396 23.08 6.28 -7.81
C ILE A 396 23.70 6.49 -9.19
N ALA A 397 24.38 5.48 -9.74
CA ALA A 397 24.95 5.55 -11.07
C ALA A 397 23.87 5.65 -12.17
N ALA A 398 22.74 4.95 -12.00
CA ALA A 398 21.59 5.04 -12.90
C ALA A 398 20.95 6.43 -12.86
N GLU A 399 20.71 6.97 -11.66
CA GLU A 399 20.17 8.32 -11.47
C GLU A 399 21.09 9.39 -12.07
N ALA A 400 22.41 9.32 -11.84
CA ALA A 400 23.37 10.24 -12.43
C ALA A 400 23.36 10.21 -13.97
N LYS A 401 23.18 9.01 -14.56
CA LYS A 401 23.07 8.83 -16.00
C LYS A 401 21.74 9.35 -16.53
N TRP A 402 20.66 9.13 -15.79
CA TRP A 402 19.34 9.67 -16.10
C TRP A 402 19.39 11.21 -16.08
N LEU A 403 19.90 11.83 -15.02
CA LEU A 403 19.93 13.29 -14.86
C LEU A 403 20.65 13.97 -16.03
N LYS A 404 21.80 13.44 -16.44
CA LYS A 404 22.57 13.94 -17.61
C LYS A 404 21.75 14.02 -18.89
N LYS A 405 20.79 13.11 -19.08
CA LYS A 405 19.89 13.07 -20.24
C LYS A 405 18.62 13.88 -19.99
N ALA A 406 18.06 13.75 -18.80
CA ALA A 406 16.81 14.39 -18.37
C ALA A 406 16.88 15.91 -18.54
N VAL A 407 17.98 16.53 -18.12
CA VAL A 407 18.13 17.99 -18.26
C VAL A 407 18.23 18.49 -19.70
N GLU A 408 18.42 17.59 -20.66
CA GLU A 408 18.45 17.91 -22.09
C GLU A 408 17.06 17.85 -22.74
N LEU A 409 16.04 17.35 -22.03
CA LEU A 409 14.67 17.25 -22.53
C LEU A 409 13.99 18.62 -22.53
N PRO A 410 13.01 18.87 -23.44
CA PRO A 410 12.27 20.14 -23.51
C PRO A 410 11.65 20.54 -22.16
N ILE A 411 11.15 19.56 -21.41
CA ILE A 411 10.62 19.77 -20.06
C ILE A 411 11.63 20.48 -19.15
N CYS A 412 12.94 20.24 -19.26
CA CYS A 412 13.92 20.96 -18.47
C CYS A 412 14.52 22.15 -19.23
N LYS A 413 14.90 21.98 -20.50
CA LYS A 413 15.57 23.01 -21.31
C LYS A 413 14.76 24.27 -21.51
N ASP A 414 13.48 24.13 -21.80
CA ASP A 414 12.62 25.26 -22.12
C ASP A 414 12.06 25.92 -20.86
N ALA A 415 12.52 25.49 -19.68
CA ALA A 415 12.06 26.01 -18.40
C ALA A 415 12.75 27.33 -18.08
N LYS A 416 11.94 28.31 -17.67
CA LYS A 416 12.46 29.58 -17.17
C LYS A 416 13.15 29.36 -15.83
N TYR A 417 12.52 28.58 -14.95
CA TYR A 417 13.08 28.21 -13.66
C TYR A 417 13.29 26.69 -13.54
N ARG A 418 14.25 26.31 -12.70
CA ARG A 418 14.61 24.93 -12.38
C ARG A 418 14.79 24.82 -10.87
N ILE A 419 13.95 24.03 -10.22
CA ILE A 419 13.97 23.83 -8.78
C ILE A 419 14.24 22.34 -8.52
N VAL A 420 15.24 22.04 -7.71
CA VAL A 420 15.52 20.67 -7.26
C VAL A 420 14.77 20.43 -5.96
N LEU A 421 14.04 19.31 -5.91
CA LEU A 421 13.44 18.76 -4.70
C LEU A 421 14.17 17.46 -4.38
N ALA A 422 14.79 17.38 -3.21
CA ALA A 422 15.50 16.20 -2.80
C ALA A 422 15.57 16.11 -1.28
N HIS A 423 15.55 14.91 -0.71
CA HIS A 423 15.66 14.78 0.75
C HIS A 423 17.04 15.26 1.23
N GLY A 424 18.12 14.74 0.61
CA GLY A 424 19.49 15.16 0.86
C GLY A 424 19.89 16.47 0.17
N VAL A 425 20.90 17.13 0.73
CA VAL A 425 21.48 18.37 0.20
C VAL A 425 22.98 18.24 -0.01
N PRO A 426 23.59 18.94 -0.99
CA PRO A 426 25.01 18.79 -1.30
C PRO A 426 25.95 19.47 -0.27
N VAL A 427 25.41 20.38 0.54
CA VAL A 427 26.15 21.23 1.50
C VAL A 427 25.34 21.47 2.78
N GLY A 428 26.01 21.74 3.90
CA GLY A 428 25.38 22.11 5.18
C GLY A 428 25.09 20.95 6.13
N ASP A 429 25.16 19.72 5.63
CA ASP A 429 25.15 18.52 6.46
C ASP A 429 26.53 18.29 7.10
N THR A 430 26.53 17.92 8.38
CA THR A 430 27.75 17.54 9.11
C THR A 430 28.18 16.10 8.84
N GLN A 431 27.28 15.29 8.27
CA GLN A 431 27.54 13.91 7.90
C GLN A 431 27.86 13.83 6.41
N GLU A 432 29.06 13.40 6.05
CA GLU A 432 29.53 13.52 4.67
C GLU A 432 28.95 12.43 3.74
N TYR A 433 28.38 11.35 4.28
CA TYR A 433 27.95 10.20 3.48
C TYR A 433 26.86 10.56 2.45
N MET A 434 25.72 11.08 2.89
CA MET A 434 24.64 11.48 1.98
C MET A 434 25.07 12.61 1.01
N PRO A 435 25.68 13.73 1.46
CA PRO A 435 26.20 14.76 0.56
C PRO A 435 27.18 14.25 -0.51
N SER A 436 28.01 13.25 -0.17
CA SER A 436 28.94 12.66 -1.14
C SER A 436 28.18 11.95 -2.27
N HIS A 437 27.11 11.22 -1.96
CA HIS A 437 26.24 10.58 -2.95
C HIS A 437 25.46 11.60 -3.77
N VAL A 438 24.93 12.64 -3.12
CA VAL A 438 24.27 13.76 -3.81
C VAL A 438 25.21 14.36 -4.86
N ARG A 439 26.46 14.64 -4.48
CA ARG A 439 27.49 15.19 -5.38
C ARG A 439 27.85 14.26 -6.54
N GLN A 440 27.90 12.94 -6.32
CA GLN A 440 28.10 11.96 -7.41
C GLN A 440 27.04 12.07 -8.51
N VAL A 441 25.78 12.36 -8.14
CA VAL A 441 24.67 12.53 -9.09
C VAL A 441 24.76 13.87 -9.80
N ILE A 442 24.97 14.96 -9.04
CA ILE A 442 24.75 16.32 -9.56
C ILE A 442 25.98 17.01 -10.12
N ASP A 443 27.20 16.66 -9.69
CA ASP A 443 28.42 17.35 -10.10
C ASP A 443 28.62 17.42 -11.62
N PRO A 444 28.28 16.38 -12.40
CA PRO A 444 28.40 16.44 -13.85
C PRO A 444 27.44 17.43 -14.54
N VAL A 445 26.48 18.01 -13.83
CA VAL A 445 25.38 18.81 -14.41
C VAL A 445 25.24 20.18 -13.77
N PHE A 446 25.25 20.26 -12.43
CA PHE A 446 24.89 21.46 -11.67
C PHE A 446 26.09 22.15 -11.00
N SER A 447 27.28 21.54 -11.01
CA SER A 447 28.45 22.07 -10.30
C SER A 447 29.36 22.92 -11.18
N GLY A 448 30.14 23.80 -10.54
CA GLY A 448 31.11 24.69 -11.18
C GLY A 448 30.63 26.14 -11.29
N ALA A 449 31.53 27.04 -11.71
CA ALA A 449 31.22 28.46 -11.90
C ALA A 449 30.27 28.69 -13.10
N GLU A 450 30.34 27.82 -14.10
CA GLU A 450 29.48 27.78 -15.28
C GLU A 450 28.88 26.37 -15.39
N PRO A 451 27.85 26.05 -14.59
CA PRO A 451 27.26 24.72 -14.63
C PRO A 451 26.60 24.47 -15.98
N LYS A 452 26.62 23.21 -16.45
CA LYS A 452 25.97 22.81 -17.70
C LYS A 452 24.50 23.22 -17.73
N VAL A 453 23.83 23.07 -16.58
CA VAL A 453 22.46 23.54 -16.37
C VAL A 453 22.38 24.32 -15.07
N ARG A 454 21.89 25.55 -15.16
CA ARG A 454 21.69 26.40 -13.98
C ARG A 454 20.39 26.03 -13.27
N ILE A 455 20.49 25.68 -11.99
CA ILE A 455 19.34 25.60 -11.08
C ILE A 455 19.13 26.93 -10.35
N HIS A 456 17.90 27.19 -9.93
CA HIS A 456 17.51 28.43 -9.26
C HIS A 456 17.34 28.24 -7.76
N LEU A 457 16.93 27.04 -7.34
CA LEU A 457 16.69 26.69 -5.95
C LEU A 457 16.88 25.18 -5.75
N TRP A 458 17.39 24.82 -4.59
CA TRP A 458 17.41 23.44 -4.07
C TRP A 458 16.65 23.44 -2.75
N LEU A 459 15.67 22.56 -2.61
CA LEU A 459 14.89 22.38 -1.39
C LEU A 459 15.01 20.94 -0.92
N GLY A 460 15.25 20.76 0.38
CA GLY A 460 15.37 19.45 1.00
C GLY A 460 15.14 19.44 2.51
N GLY A 461 15.34 18.26 3.10
CA GLY A 461 15.11 17.95 4.52
C GLY A 461 16.37 17.43 5.20
N HIS A 462 16.24 16.33 5.93
CA HIS A 462 17.30 15.50 6.52
C HIS A 462 18.04 16.12 7.72
N ILE A 463 18.47 17.39 7.61
CA ILE A 463 19.38 18.02 8.59
C ILE A 463 18.65 18.47 9.87
N HIS A 464 17.32 18.39 9.92
CA HIS A 464 16.48 18.79 11.06
C HIS A 464 16.75 20.21 11.59
N ARG A 465 17.23 21.11 10.72
CA ARG A 465 17.45 22.52 11.04
C ARG A 465 17.27 23.40 9.82
N PRO A 466 16.66 24.59 9.96
CA PRO A 466 16.59 25.56 8.87
C PRO A 466 18.00 25.98 8.43
N PHE A 467 18.29 25.80 7.15
CA PHE A 467 19.58 26.10 6.55
C PHE A 467 19.42 26.76 5.18
N ARG A 468 20.24 27.77 4.89
CA ARG A 468 20.34 28.39 3.57
C ARG A 468 21.80 28.60 3.18
N SER A 469 22.18 28.20 1.97
CA SER A 469 23.50 28.48 1.40
C SER A 469 23.58 29.89 0.79
N ILE A 470 24.81 30.38 0.62
CA ILE A 470 25.07 31.55 -0.24
C ILE A 470 25.02 31.07 -1.70
N PRO A 471 24.21 31.71 -2.57
CA PRO A 471 24.09 31.30 -3.97
C PRO A 471 25.46 31.12 -4.64
N LEU A 472 25.61 30.03 -5.41
CA LEU A 472 26.82 29.68 -6.17
C LEU A 472 28.06 29.41 -5.31
N THR A 473 27.90 29.10 -4.02
CA THR A 473 29.00 28.71 -3.14
C THR A 473 28.64 27.49 -2.30
N ASN A 474 29.65 26.87 -1.69
CA ASN A 474 29.44 25.82 -0.69
C ASN A 474 29.29 26.38 0.74
N SER A 475 29.21 27.70 0.88
CA SER A 475 29.16 28.37 2.18
C SER A 475 27.73 28.52 2.69
N CYS A 476 27.58 28.33 3.99
CA CYS A 476 26.33 28.55 4.70
C CYS A 476 26.08 30.05 4.92
N TYR A 477 24.94 30.58 4.47
CA TYR A 477 24.53 31.95 4.78
C TYR A 477 23.98 32.03 6.21
N SER A 478 23.10 31.09 6.58
CA SER A 478 22.50 31.01 7.90
C SER A 478 22.22 29.56 8.26
N MET A 479 22.58 29.19 9.47
CA MET A 479 22.20 27.93 10.11
C MET A 479 21.68 28.30 11.49
N VAL A 480 20.42 27.98 11.75
CA VAL A 480 19.83 28.19 13.07
C VAL A 480 20.18 26.97 13.91
N ASP A 481 20.91 27.16 15.01
CA ASP A 481 21.28 26.06 15.88
C ASP A 481 20.05 25.67 16.71
N VAL A 482 19.73 24.37 16.77
CA VAL A 482 18.50 23.88 17.42
C VAL A 482 18.55 24.11 18.94
N ALA A 483 19.74 24.37 19.49
CA ALA A 483 19.93 24.82 20.86
C ALA A 483 19.18 26.13 21.20
N ASP A 484 18.91 26.98 20.20
CA ASP A 484 18.12 28.21 20.38
C ASP A 484 16.61 27.95 20.49
N PHE A 485 16.16 26.72 20.23
CA PHE A 485 14.77 26.27 20.29
C PHE A 485 14.56 25.03 21.17
N ALA A 486 15.55 24.64 21.96
CA ALA A 486 15.47 23.45 22.81
C ALA A 486 14.42 23.65 23.91
N GLU A 487 13.18 23.23 23.65
CA GLU A 487 12.36 22.67 24.71
C GLU A 487 12.94 21.29 25.09
N PRO A 488 12.97 20.96 26.39
CA PRO A 488 13.58 19.74 26.86
C PRO A 488 12.81 18.54 26.31
N HIS A 489 13.51 17.65 25.59
CA HIS A 489 12.99 16.32 25.28
C HIS A 489 12.69 15.57 26.59
N PRO A 490 11.52 14.89 26.71
CA PRO A 490 11.23 14.00 27.84
C PRO A 490 12.11 12.74 27.86
#